data_AF-A0A0F5HLJ2-F1
#
_entry.id   AF-A0A0F5HLJ2-F1
#
_cell.length_a   1.000
_cell.length_b   1.000
_cell.length_c   1.000
_cell.angle_alpha   90.00
_cell.angle_beta   90.00
_cell.angle_gamma   90.00
#
_symmetry.space_group_name_H-M   'P 1'
#
loop_
_entity.id
_entity.type
_entity.pdbx_description
1 polymer ?
#
loop_
_entity_poly.entity_id
_entity_poly.type
_entity_poly.pdbx_seq_one_letter_code
_entity_poly.pdbx_strand_id
1 'polypeptide(L)' 'MEEKKEYDLTIVYDYKEHPDIIAGRCDNCNNAQFKSSMKDGIFLRECRKCGMKKMI' A
#
# COMPACT_ATOMS: atom_id res chain seq x y z
N MET A 1 7.50 14.65 -15.10
CA MET A 1 6.57 13.57 -15.48
C MET A 1 6.61 12.58 -14.34
N GLU A 2 5.55 12.48 -13.54
CA GLU A 2 5.50 11.49 -12.46
C GLU A 2 5.46 10.11 -13.12
N GLU A 3 6.54 9.35 -12.95
CA GLU A 3 6.60 7.93 -13.31
C GLU A 3 5.58 7.20 -12.44
N LYS A 4 4.35 7.07 -12.92
CA LYS A 4 3.37 6.15 -12.35
C LYS A 4 3.91 4.75 -12.56
N LYS A 5 4.63 4.23 -11.57
CA LYS A 5 4.81 2.79 -11.44
C LYS A 5 3.41 2.18 -11.39
N GLU A 6 3.05 1.42 -12.41
CA GLU A 6 1.79 0.69 -12.45
C GLU A 6 1.85 -0.42 -11.41
N TYR A 7 1.40 -0.11 -10.19
CA TYR A 7 1.20 -1.11 -9.16
C TYR A 7 -0.08 -1.87 -9.46
N ASP A 8 -0.02 -3.19 -9.37
CA ASP A 8 -1.20 -4.02 -9.51
C ASP A 8 -2.01 -3.98 -8.20
N LEU A 9 -3.18 -3.35 -8.25
CA LEU A 9 -4.05 -3.12 -7.09
C LEU A 9 -4.82 -4.37 -6.68
N THR A 10 -4.76 -5.44 -7.49
CA THR A 10 -5.39 -6.73 -7.19
C THR A 10 -4.51 -7.59 -6.27
N ILE A 11 -3.24 -7.24 -6.14
CA ILE A 11 -2.24 -7.99 -5.37
C ILE A 11 -2.04 -7.32 -3.99
N VAL A 12 -1.80 -8.14 -2.97
CA VAL A 12 -1.36 -7.67 -1.65
C VAL A 12 0.15 -7.81 -1.59
N TYR A 13 0.86 -6.69 -1.47
CA TYR A 13 2.33 -6.68 -1.38
C TYR A 13 2.79 -6.86 0.06
N ASP A 14 3.84 -7.64 0.30
CA ASP A 14 4.50 -7.71 1.62
C ASP A 14 5.40 -6.48 1.81
N TYR A 15 5.26 -5.78 2.94
CA TYR A 15 6.07 -4.61 3.27
C TYR A 15 7.55 -4.95 3.46
N LYS A 16 7.88 -6.18 3.86
CA LYS A 16 9.27 -6.66 3.98
C LYS A 16 9.95 -6.78 2.62
N GLU A 17 9.22 -7.24 1.61
CA GLU A 17 9.74 -7.37 0.25
C GLU A 17 9.65 -6.05 -0.53
N HIS A 18 8.56 -5.30 -0.30
CA HIS A 18 8.25 -4.04 -0.96
C HIS A 18 7.94 -2.95 0.08
N PRO A 19 8.97 -2.42 0.75
CA PRO A 19 8.81 -1.31 1.67
C PRO A 19 8.25 -0.07 0.96
N ASP A 20 7.63 0.83 1.72
CA ASP A 20 7.15 2.09 1.18
C ASP A 20 8.33 2.91 0.62
N ILE A 21 8.19 3.43 -0.61
CA ILE A 21 9.17 4.34 -1.21
C ILE A 21 9.24 5.63 -0.37
N ILE A 22 8.07 6.10 0.08
CA ILE A 22 7.92 7.24 0.98
C ILE A 22 7.06 6.78 2.16
N ALA A 23 7.66 6.72 3.35
CA ALA A 23 6.97 6.30 4.56
C ALA A 23 5.67 7.09 4.76
N GLY A 24 4.57 6.37 5.01
CA GLY A 24 3.27 7.02 5.23
C GLY A 24 2.56 7.48 3.93
N ARG A 25 3.10 7.19 2.75
CA ARG A 25 2.47 7.48 1.45
C ARG A 25 2.23 6.22 0.64
N CYS A 26 1.18 6.23 -0.18
CA CYS A 26 0.86 5.11 -1.04
C CYS A 26 1.76 5.19 -2.27
N ASP A 27 2.50 4.13 -2.57
CA ASP A 27 3.45 4.16 -3.69
C ASP A 27 2.78 4.38 -5.05
N ASN A 28 1.49 4.01 -5.19
CA ASN A 28 0.75 4.18 -6.44
C ASN A 28 0.14 5.58 -6.64
N CYS A 29 -0.34 6.23 -5.57
CA CYS A 29 -1.14 7.47 -5.71
C CYS A 29 -0.74 8.60 -4.75
N ASN A 30 0.35 8.40 -4.01
CA ASN A 30 0.93 9.31 -3.02
C ASN A 30 -0.03 9.76 -1.90
N ASN A 31 -1.13 9.02 -1.70
CA ASN A 31 -2.12 9.34 -0.68
C ASN A 31 -1.60 9.04 0.73
N ALA A 32 -2.03 9.86 1.71
CA ALA A 32 -1.73 9.69 3.14
C ALA A 32 -2.71 8.78 3.87
N GLN A 33 -3.92 8.62 3.32
CA GLN A 33 -5.03 8.03 4.05
C GLN A 33 -5.12 6.54 3.76
N PHE A 34 -5.03 5.75 4.83
CA PHE A 34 -5.10 4.30 4.78
C PHE A 34 -6.23 3.79 5.67
N LYS A 35 -6.71 2.60 5.33
CA LYS A 35 -7.55 1.77 6.17
C LYS A 35 -6.70 0.59 6.60
N SER A 36 -6.48 0.47 7.90
CA SER A 36 -5.76 -0.67 8.48
C SER A 36 -6.77 -1.69 8.97
N SER A 37 -6.57 -2.97 8.65
CA SER A 37 -7.34 -4.09 9.16
C SER A 37 -6.38 -5.13 9.71
N MET A 38 -6.73 -5.81 10.79
CA MET A 38 -5.91 -6.89 11.34
C MET A 38 -6.62 -8.22 11.12
N LYS A 39 -5.91 -9.20 10.56
CA LYS A 39 -6.45 -10.53 10.35
C LYS A 39 -5.37 -11.56 10.68
N ASP A 40 -5.68 -12.48 11.59
CA ASP A 40 -4.77 -13.58 11.97
C ASP A 40 -3.36 -13.12 12.38
N GLY A 41 -3.26 -11.98 13.09
CA GLY A 41 -1.98 -11.42 13.54
C GLY A 41 -1.25 -10.56 12.51
N ILE A 42 -1.77 -10.47 11.29
CA ILE A 42 -1.20 -9.72 10.18
C ILE A 42 -1.92 -8.38 10.04
N PHE A 43 -1.17 -7.28 9.88
CA PHE A 43 -1.75 -5.98 9.57
C PHE A 43 -1.86 -5.78 8.06
N LEU A 44 -3.07 -5.59 7.56
CA LEU A 44 -3.35 -5.22 6.19
C LEU A 44 -3.60 -3.71 6.11
N ARG A 45 -2.78 -3.01 5.35
CA ARG A 45 -2.91 -1.59 5.05
C ARG A 45 -3.44 -1.39 3.64
N GLU A 46 -4.64 -0.83 3.53
CA GLU A 46 -5.30 -0.53 2.27
C GLU A 46 -5.33 0.99 2.03
N CYS A 47 -4.93 1.46 0.86
CA CYS A 47 -5.03 2.88 0.52
C CYS A 47 -6.50 3.26 0.26
N ARG A 48 -7.01 4.29 0.95
CA ARG A 48 -8.41 4.73 0.76
C ARG A 48 -8.71 5.37 -0.59
N LYS A 49 -7.67 5.77 -1.35
CA LYS A 49 -7.83 6.48 -2.63
C LYS A 49 -7.80 5.53 -3.83
N CYS A 50 -6.83 4.60 -3.87
CA CYS A 50 -6.67 3.67 -4.99
C CYS A 50 -6.93 2.20 -4.63
N GLY A 51 -7.08 1.85 -3.35
CA GLY A 51 -7.30 0.46 -2.92
C GLY A 51 -6.05 -0.41 -2.84
N MET A 52 -4.85 0.13 -3.10
CA MET A 52 -3.59 -0.63 -2.98
C MET A 52 -3.44 -1.23 -1.59
N LYS A 53 -3.07 -2.51 -1.51
CA LYS A 53 -2.98 -3.24 -0.25
C LYS A 53 -1.54 -3.66 0.02
N LYS A 54 -1.11 -3.46 1.26
CA LYS A 54 0.15 -3.95 1.79
C LYS A 54 -0.05 -4.71 3.08
N MET A 55 0.70 -5.78 3.23
CA MET A 55 0.80 -6.56 4.44
C MET A 55 1.99 -6.05 5.25
N ILE A 56 1.75 -5.59 6.48
CA ILE A 56 2.76 -5.09 7.44
C ILE A 56 2.84 -6.01 8.65
#